data_AF-F7X3C6-F1
#
_entry.id   AF-F7X3C6-F1
#
_cell.length_a   1.000
_cell.length_b   1.000
_cell.length_c   1.000
_cell.angle_alpha   90.00
_cell.angle_beta   90.00
_cell.angle_gamma   90.00
#
_symmetry.space_group_name_H-M   'P 1'
#
loop_
_entity.id
_entity.type
_entity.pdbx_description
1 polymer ?
#
loop_
_entity_poly.entity_id
_entity_poly.type
_entity_poly.pdbx_seq_one_letter_code
_entity_poly.pdbx_strand_id
1 'polypeptide(L)' 'MITTREKANCAAREVKQRRWVYSRLVAEGRMRQQSAEREIEVMQAIADDYLRWACEEELQTSLPL' A
#
# COMPACT_ATOMS: atom_id res chain seq x y z
N MET A 1 -19.76 -5.31 -1.06
CA MET A 1 -18.99 -4.40 -0.17
C MET A 1 -17.51 -4.70 -0.40
N ILE A 2 -16.64 -3.68 -0.47
CA ILE A 2 -15.19 -3.90 -0.63
C ILE A 2 -14.60 -4.29 0.73
N THR A 3 -13.97 -5.45 0.77
CA THR A 3 -13.35 -6.05 1.96
C THR A 3 -12.01 -5.39 2.29
N THR A 4 -11.55 -5.54 3.54
CA THR A 4 -10.26 -5.00 3.94
C THR A 4 -9.09 -5.73 3.27
N ARG A 5 -9.23 -7.04 2.99
CA ARG A 5 -8.29 -7.81 2.16
C ARG A 5 -8.16 -7.24 0.74
N GLU A 6 -9.26 -6.86 0.10
CA GLU A 6 -9.23 -6.21 -1.22
C GLU A 6 -8.50 -4.87 -1.19
N LYS A 7 -8.71 -4.06 -0.14
CA LYS A 7 -7.99 -2.80 0.08
C LYS A 7 -6.49 -3.02 0.28
N ALA A 8 -6.09 -4.01 1.09
CA ALA A 8 -4.69 -4.37 1.31
C ALA A 8 -4.00 -4.76 0.00
N ASN A 9 -4.66 -5.61 -0.80
CA ASN A 9 -4.15 -6.04 -2.10
C ASN A 9 -4.02 -4.86 -3.08
N CYS A 10 -4.96 -3.91 -3.05
CA CYS A 10 -4.90 -2.70 -3.86
C CYS A 10 -3.72 -1.81 -3.46
N ALA A 11 -3.60 -1.46 -2.18
CA ALA A 11 -2.53 -0.61 -1.67
C ALA A 11 -1.13 -1.22 -1.93
N ALA A 12 -0.98 -2.54 -1.78
CA ALA A 12 0.27 -3.23 -2.08
C ALA A 12 0.68 -3.13 -3.57
N ARG A 13 -0.29 -3.14 -4.50
CA ARG A 13 -0.01 -2.91 -5.93
C ARG A 13 0.41 -1.47 -6.20
N GLU A 14 -0.25 -0.51 -5.54
CA GLU A 14 0.09 0.92 -5.65
C GLU A 14 1.53 1.19 -5.20
N VAL A 15 1.99 0.59 -4.09
CA VAL A 15 3.41 0.70 -3.67
C VAL A 15 4.35 0.24 -4.79
N LYS A 16 4.08 -0.94 -5.39
CA LYS A 16 4.91 -1.47 -6.49
C LYS A 16 4.89 -0.56 -7.71
N GLN A 17 3.71 -0.07 -8.08
CA GLN A 17 3.55 0.83 -9.21
C GLN A 17 4.29 2.15 -8.98
N ARG A 18 4.14 2.77 -7.80
CA ARG A 18 4.84 4.02 -7.45
C ARG A 18 6.35 3.85 -7.47
N ARG A 19 6.90 2.76 -6.92
CA ARG A 19 8.35 2.48 -7.02
C ARG A 19 8.85 2.46 -8.46
N TRP A 20 8.06 1.89 -9.38
CA TRP A 20 8.43 1.83 -10.80
C TRP A 20 8.21 3.17 -11.53
N VAL A 21 7.03 3.78 -11.41
CA VAL A 21 6.69 5.03 -12.10
C VAL A 21 7.55 6.18 -11.55
N TYR A 22 7.69 6.30 -10.23
CA TYR A 22 8.37 7.44 -9.63
C TYR A 22 9.87 7.39 -9.87
N SER A 23 10.49 6.21 -9.90
CA SER A 23 11.91 6.11 -10.27
C SER A 23 12.17 6.66 -11.67
N ARG A 24 11.27 6.37 -12.62
CA ARG A 24 11.31 6.97 -13.97
C ARG A 24 11.07 8.48 -13.95
N LEU A 25 10.07 8.97 -13.21
CA LEU A 25 9.78 10.41 -13.12
C LEU A 25 10.94 11.20 -12.47
N VAL A 26 11.61 10.62 -11.48
CA VAL A 26 12.81 11.18 -10.85
C VAL A 26 13.96 11.24 -11.87
N ALA A 27 14.19 10.18 -12.62
CA ALA A 27 15.22 10.16 -13.67
C ALA A 27 14.95 11.19 -14.80
N GLU A 28 13.67 11.41 -15.14
CA GLU A 28 13.24 12.43 -16.11
C GLU A 28 13.25 13.87 -15.52
N GLY A 29 13.58 14.05 -14.23
CA GLY A 29 13.56 15.36 -13.56
C GLY A 29 12.16 15.92 -13.30
N ARG A 30 11.12 15.10 -13.47
CA ARG A 30 9.70 15.47 -13.32
C ARG A 30 9.18 15.29 -11.89
N MET A 31 9.98 14.68 -11.01
CA MET A 31 9.69 14.48 -9.59
C MET A 31 10.97 14.60 -8.78
N ARG A 32 10.91 15.17 -7.56
CA ARG A 32 12.05 15.17 -6.64
C ARG A 32 12.15 13.81 -5.96
N GLN A 33 13.37 13.28 -5.82
CA GLN A 33 13.63 12.01 -5.15
C GLN A 33 13.01 11.95 -3.74
N GLN A 34 13.21 12.99 -2.93
CA GLN A 34 12.66 13.06 -1.57
C GLN A 34 11.13 12.99 -1.55
N SER A 35 10.45 13.62 -2.52
CA SER A 35 8.99 13.55 -2.64
C SER A 35 8.54 12.14 -3.02
N ALA A 36 9.23 11.50 -3.97
CA ALA A 36 8.94 10.12 -4.37
C ALA A 36 9.09 9.15 -3.19
N GLU A 37 10.20 9.25 -2.45
CA GLU A 37 10.46 8.43 -1.27
C GLU A 37 9.39 8.63 -0.20
N ARG A 38 9.04 9.88 0.11
CA ARG A 38 8.00 10.19 1.10
C ARG A 38 6.63 9.62 0.71
N GLU A 39 6.23 9.77 -0.55
CA GLU A 39 4.95 9.26 -1.02
C GLU A 39 4.89 7.73 -1.07
N ILE A 40 6.02 7.07 -1.37
CA ILE A 40 6.14 5.61 -1.31
C ILE A 40 6.07 5.14 0.15
N GLU A 41 6.74 5.83 1.07
CA GLU A 41 6.70 5.54 2.51
C GLU A 41 5.27 5.63 3.06
N VAL A 42 4.55 6.72 2.74
CA VAL A 42 3.14 6.88 3.15
C VAL A 42 2.26 5.78 2.57
N MET A 43 2.42 5.44 1.28
CA MET A 43 1.62 4.38 0.67
C MET A 43 1.95 2.99 1.24
N GLN A 44 3.21 2.75 1.62
CA GLN A 44 3.61 1.52 2.30
C GLN A 44 2.92 1.40 3.65
N ALA A 45 2.90 2.48 4.46
CA ALA A 45 2.20 2.48 5.74
C ALA A 45 0.69 2.17 5.59
N ILE A 46 0.04 2.73 4.57
CA ILE A 46 -1.37 2.42 4.26
C ILE A 46 -1.56 0.95 3.91
N ALA A 47 -0.65 0.37 3.10
CA ALA A 47 -0.72 -1.05 2.75
C ALA A 47 -0.56 -1.95 3.99
N ASP A 48 0.35 -1.58 4.89
CA ASP A 48 0.61 -2.32 6.12
C ASP A 48 -0.57 -2.26 7.10
N ASP A 49 -1.20 -1.08 7.23
CA ASP A 49 -2.41 -0.90 8.05
C ASP A 49 -3.57 -1.79 7.54
N TYR A 50 -3.85 -1.77 6.25
CA TYR A 50 -4.91 -2.61 5.69
C TYR A 50 -4.59 -4.10 5.78
N LEU A 51 -3.33 -4.49 5.65
CA LEU A 51 -2.92 -5.88 5.83
C LEU A 51 -3.20 -6.34 7.27
N ARG A 52 -2.85 -5.51 8.26
CA ARG A 52 -3.10 -5.79 9.68
C ARG A 52 -4.59 -5.97 9.94
N TRP A 53 -5.41 -5.03 9.50
CA TRP A 53 -6.87 -5.10 9.66
C TRP A 53 -7.48 -6.31 8.93
N ALA A 54 -6.96 -6.69 7.77
CA ALA A 54 -7.46 -7.86 7.05
C ALA A 54 -7.18 -9.15 7.84
N CYS A 55 -5.99 -9.27 8.42
CA CYS A 55 -5.67 -10.39 9.31
C CYS A 55 -6.56 -10.39 10.57
N GLU A 56 -6.81 -9.24 11.18
CA GLU A 56 -7.71 -9.12 12.35
C GLU A 56 -9.15 -9.55 12.01
N GLU A 57 -9.69 -9.11 10.87
CA GLU A 57 -11.02 -9.51 10.38
C GLU A 57 -11.10 -11.02 10.11
N GLU A 58 -10.06 -11.60 9.49
CA GLU A 58 -9.99 -13.04 9.21
C GLU A 58 -9.89 -13.87 10.51
N LEU A 59 -9.16 -13.39 11.51
CA LEU A 59 -9.07 -14.01 12.84
C LEU A 59 -10.42 -13.96 13.58
N GLN A 60 -11.12 -12.82 13.52
CA GLN A 60 -12.46 -12.68 14.11
C GLN A 60 -13.48 -13.60 13.43
N THR A 61 -13.34 -13.80 12.12
CA THR A 61 -14.26 -14.67 11.35
C THR A 61 -13.99 -16.16 11.62
N SER A 62 -12.79 -16.53 12.06
CA SER A 62 -12.37 -17.94 12.21
C SER A 62 -12.50 -18.51 13.61
N LEU A 63 -12.76 -17.69 14.63
CA LEU A 63 -13.06 -18.15 16.00
C LEU A 63 -14.57 -18.39 16.15
N PRO A 64 -15.02 -19.62 16.46
CA PRO A 64 -16.42 -19.85 16.81
C PRO A 64 -16.71 -19.19 18.17
N LEU A 65 -17.92 -18.62 18.29
CA LEU A 65 -18.48 -18.08 19.54
C LEU A 65 -18.40 -19.07 20.70
#